data_AF-A0A7Y5Q7K8-F1
#
_entry.id   AF-A0A7Y5Q7K8-F1
#
_cell.length_a   1.000
_cell.length_b   1.000
_cell.length_c   1.000
_cell.angle_alpha   90.00
_cell.angle_beta   90.00
_cell.angle_gamma   90.00
#
_symmetry.space_group_name_H-M   'P 1'
#
loop_
_entity.id
_entity.type
_entity.pdbx_description
1 polymer ?
#
loop_
_entity_poly.entity_id
_entity_poly.type
_entity_poly.pdbx_seq_one_letter_code
_entity_poly.pdbx_strand_id
1 'polypeptide(L)' 'MRCPDCGHQNVPGSLFCEQCGADLATPAETPAVPTVDNRPETHPCPSCGHRNPAG' A
#
# COMPACT_ATOMS: atom_id res chain seq x y z
N MET A 1 8.03 9.81 -14.64
CA MET A 1 8.88 9.87 -13.42
C MET A 1 9.63 8.56 -13.26
N ARG A 2 10.91 8.55 -12.86
CA ARG A 2 11.66 7.31 -12.69
C ARG A 2 11.59 6.89 -11.21
N CYS A 3 11.22 5.64 -10.94
CA CYS A 3 11.20 5.11 -9.58
C CYS A 3 12.64 5.10 -9.04
N PRO A 4 12.92 5.69 -7.87
CA PRO A 4 14.26 5.68 -7.29
C PRO A 4 14.68 4.29 -6.81
N ASP A 5 13.71 3.42 -6.52
CA ASP A 5 13.96 2.09 -5.93
C ASP A 5 14.35 1.05 -6.98
N CYS A 6 13.57 0.96 -8.07
CA CYS A 6 13.79 -0.05 -9.12
C CYS A 6 14.20 0.54 -10.48
N GLY A 7 14.17 1.86 -10.63
CA GLY A 7 14.50 2.52 -11.88
C GLY A 7 13.41 2.46 -12.96
N HIS A 8 12.21 1.94 -12.67
CA HIS A 8 11.10 1.87 -13.62
C HIS A 8 10.60 3.26 -14.05
N GLN A 9 10.17 3.41 -15.30
CA GLN A 9 9.60 4.65 -15.81
C GLN A 9 8.07 4.67 -15.59
N ASN A 10 7.62 5.39 -14.57
CA ASN A 10 6.20 5.55 -14.22
C ASN A 10 5.58 6.79 -14.87
N VAL A 11 4.26 6.79 -15.00
CA VAL A 11 3.45 7.93 -15.46
C VAL A 11 3.57 9.09 -14.46
N PRO A 12 3.74 10.35 -14.90
CA PRO A 12 3.76 11.50 -13.99
C PRO A 12 2.47 11.58 -13.15
N GLY A 13 2.60 11.71 -11.83
CA GLY A 13 1.48 11.76 -10.89
C GLY A 13 1.08 10.41 -10.28
N SER A 14 1.74 9.31 -10.68
CA SER A 14 1.60 8.02 -9.99
C SER A 14 2.03 8.13 -8.53
N LEU A 15 1.17 7.66 -7.62
CA LEU A 15 1.44 7.63 -6.18
C LEU A 15 2.37 6.47 -5.80
N PHE A 16 2.30 5.36 -6.54
CA PHE A 16 3.10 4.15 -6.33
C PHE A 16 3.72 3.68 -7.64
N CYS A 17 4.80 2.91 -7.53
CA CYS A 17 5.48 2.32 -8.67
C CYS A 17 4.71 1.11 -9.19
N GLU A 18 4.36 1.11 -10.48
CA GLU A 18 3.56 0.05 -11.09
C GLU A 18 4.35 -1.28 -11.23
N GLN A 19 5.68 -1.23 -11.07
CA GLN A 19 6.53 -2.40 -11.18
C GLN A 19 6.88 -3.03 -9.82
N CYS A 20 7.17 -2.23 -8.80
CA CYS A 20 7.64 -2.73 -7.50
C CYS A 20 6.77 -2.32 -6.31
N GLY A 21 5.76 -1.47 -6.51
CA GLY A 21 4.88 -0.98 -5.45
C GLY A 21 5.46 0.11 -4.56
N ALA A 22 6.73 0.52 -4.77
CA ALA A 22 7.36 1.57 -3.96
C ALA A 22 6.60 2.91 -4.06
N ASP A 23 6.46 3.61 -2.94
CA ASP A 23 5.89 4.95 -2.90
C ASP A 23 6.68 5.92 -3.78
N LEU A 24 5.99 6.60 -4.68
CA LEU A 24 6.55 7.63 -5.57
C LEU A 24 6.11 9.05 -5.17
N ALA A 25 5.21 9.16 -4.18
CA ALA A 25 4.77 10.43 -3.64
C ALA A 25 5.93 11.14 -2.92
N THR A 26 6.35 12.29 -3.47
CA THR A 26 7.30 13.18 -2.80
C THR A 26 6.65 13.83 -1.57
N PRO A 27 7.39 13.99 -0.45
CA PRO A 27 6.86 14.55 0.79
C PRO A 27 6.69 16.07 0.67
N ALA A 28 5.60 16.50 0.05
CA ALA A 28 5.08 17.84 0.22
C ALA A 28 3.56 17.73 0.25
N GLU A 29 3.00 18.12 1.40
CA GLU A 29 1.57 18.07 1.76
C GLU A 29 1.05 16.73 2.25
N THR A 30 1.39 16.44 3.51
CA THR A 30 0.40 15.89 4.44
C THR A 30 -0.74 16.89 4.62
N PRO A 31 -2.00 16.48 4.36
CA PRO A 31 -3.03 16.65 5.37
C PRO A 31 -3.25 15.28 5.99
N ALA A 32 -2.95 15.18 7.28
CA ALA A 32 -3.29 14.03 8.08
C ALA A 32 -4.80 13.76 7.96
N VAL A 33 -5.15 12.56 7.48
CA VAL A 33 -6.47 11.97 7.70
C VAL A 33 -6.29 10.66 8.46
N PRO A 34 -7.27 10.33 9.31
CA PRO A 34 -7.03 9.61 10.56
C PRO A 34 -6.71 8.14 10.31
N THR A 35 -5.94 7.56 11.23
CA THR A 35 -5.83 6.10 11.36
C THR A 35 -7.19 5.54 11.76
N VAL A 36 -8.07 5.34 10.78
CA VAL A 36 -9.08 4.31 10.90
C VAL A 36 -8.31 3.05 10.59
N ASP A 37 -7.92 2.34 11.65
CA ASP A 37 -7.39 0.98 11.54
C ASP A 37 -8.46 0.15 10.82
N ASN A 38 -8.31 0.05 9.50
CA ASN A 38 -9.02 -0.88 8.64
C ASN A 38 -8.11 -2.08 8.37
N ARG A 39 -7.34 -2.50 9.39
CA ARG A 39 -6.67 -3.78 9.31
C ARG A 39 -7.80 -4.81 9.35
N PRO A 40 -7.84 -5.80 8.45
CA PRO A 40 -8.75 -6.91 8.65
C PRO A 40 -8.29 -7.56 9.96
N GLU A 41 -9.02 -7.26 11.03
CA GLU A 41 -9.08 -8.08 12.22
C GLU A 41 -9.16 -9.50 11.69
N THR A 42 -8.31 -10.39 12.22
CA THR A 42 -8.16 -11.77 11.74
C THR A 42 -9.44 -12.56 12.00
N HIS A 43 -10.55 -12.15 11.41
CA HIS A 43 -11.85 -12.72 11.59
C HIS A 43 -11.77 -14.13 11.04
N PRO A 44 -12.09 -15.15 11.86
CA PRO A 44 -12.11 -16.51 11.40
C PRO A 44 -13.10 -16.58 10.24
N CYS A 45 -12.71 -17.28 9.16
CA CYS A 45 -13.59 -17.46 8.02
C CYS A 45 -14.92 -18.08 8.51
N PRO A 46 -16.09 -17.48 8.27
CA PRO A 46 -17.37 -18.01 8.76
C PRO A 46 -17.72 -19.38 8.17
N SER A 47 -17.04 -19.78 7.09
CA SER A 47 -17.26 -21.06 6.41
C SER A 47 -16.39 -22.20 6.95
N CYS A 48 -15.16 -21.93 7.41
CA CYS A 48 -14.22 -22.98 7.82
C CYS A 48 -13.46 -22.70 9.13
N GLY A 49 -13.65 -21.53 9.74
CA GLY A 49 -13.10 -21.16 11.05
C GLY A 49 -11.60 -20.84 11.08
N HIS A 50 -10.84 -21.20 10.05
CA HIS A 50 -9.42 -20.88 9.99
C HIS A 50 -9.17 -19.39 9.74
N ARG A 51 -8.12 -18.88 10.39
CA ARG A 51 -7.57 -17.54 10.14
C ARG A 51 -6.39 -17.70 9.19
N ASN A 52 -6.24 -16.80 8.21
CA ASN A 52 -5.04 -16.79 7.37
C ASN A 52 -3.84 -16.32 8.21
N PRO A 53 -2.65 -16.94 8.05
CA PRO A 53 -1.46 -16.42 8.67
C PRO A 53 -1.14 -15.05 8.07
N ALA A 54 -0.81 -14.07 8.92
CA ALA A 54 -0.04 -12.93 8.46
C ALA A 54 1.34 -13.48 8.06
N GLY A 55 1.81 -13.12 6.86
CA GLY A 55 2.98 -13.72 6.20
C GLY A 55 4.21 -13.90 7.08
#